data_AF-A0A2D7WWL4-F1
#
_entry.id   AF-A0A2D7WWL4-F1
#
_cell.length_a   1.000
_cell.length_b   1.000
_cell.length_c   1.000
_cell.angle_alpha   90.00
_cell.angle_beta   90.00
_cell.angle_gamma   90.00
#
_symmetry.space_group_name_H-M   'P 1'
#
loop_
_entity.id
_entity.type
_entity.pdbx_description
1 polymer ?
#
loop_
_entity_poly.entity_id
_entity_poly.type
_entity_poly.pdbx_seq_one_letter_code
_entity_poly.pdbx_strand_id
1 'polypeptide(L)' 'PREEPGVQQWYPADLDGAQSWLGRQVRVTLSNGNQVEGRLVSVGERELEVSRTVAGGEVAYPILIRAITQFDVWRRGRAD' A
#
# COMPACT_ATOMS: atom_id res chain seq x y z
N PRO A 1 -2.85 -15.61 9.08
CA PRO A 1 -4.31 -15.58 8.78
C PRO A 1 -4.57 -16.25 7.44
N ARG A 2 -5.53 -17.18 7.35
CA ARG A 2 -5.89 -17.82 6.07
C ARG A 2 -6.59 -16.78 5.21
N GLU A 3 -6.06 -16.49 4.02
CA GLU A 3 -6.74 -15.60 3.09
C GLU A 3 -8.06 -16.23 2.64
N GLU A 4 -9.12 -15.46 2.56
CA GLU A 4 -10.35 -15.92 1.92
C GLU A 4 -10.19 -15.92 0.40
N PRO A 5 -10.13 -17.09 -0.26
CA PRO A 5 -9.87 -17.16 -1.68
C PRO A 5 -11.00 -16.49 -2.48
N GLY A 6 -10.64 -15.61 -3.40
CA GLY A 6 -11.57 -14.95 -4.31
C GLY A 6 -12.22 -13.66 -3.79
N VAL A 7 -12.11 -13.35 -2.50
CA VAL A 7 -12.62 -12.09 -1.92
C VAL A 7 -11.59 -10.97 -2.10
N GLN A 8 -12.01 -9.81 -2.60
CA GLN A 8 -11.16 -8.62 -2.62
C GLN A 8 -11.21 -7.94 -1.25
N GLN A 9 -10.07 -7.85 -0.59
CA GLN A 9 -9.90 -7.13 0.66
C GLN A 9 -8.46 -6.62 0.79
N TRP A 10 -8.20 -5.90 1.88
CA TRP A 10 -6.85 -5.51 2.26
C TRP A 10 -6.12 -6.72 2.84
N TYR A 11 -5.02 -7.10 2.20
CA TYR A 11 -4.13 -8.15 2.72
C TYR A 11 -2.78 -7.54 3.07
N PRO A 12 -2.22 -7.89 4.24
CA PRO A 12 -0.88 -7.45 4.60
C PRO A 12 0.14 -8.00 3.60
N ALA A 13 1.13 -7.18 3.26
CA ALA A 13 2.25 -7.55 2.42
C ALA A 13 3.56 -7.01 3.00
N ASP A 14 4.67 -7.69 2.69
CA ASP A 14 5.99 -7.25 3.11
C ASP A 14 6.47 -6.05 2.29
N LEU A 15 7.09 -5.08 2.98
CA LEU A 15 7.66 -3.89 2.35
C LEU A 15 8.86 -4.22 1.45
N ASP A 16 9.65 -5.24 1.76
CA ASP A 16 10.73 -5.73 0.89
C ASP A 16 10.24 -6.13 -0.51
N GLY A 17 9.00 -6.60 -0.61
CA GLY A 17 8.34 -6.96 -1.88
C GLY A 17 7.54 -5.83 -2.52
N ALA A 18 7.56 -4.61 -1.97
CA ALA A 18 6.66 -3.51 -2.36
C ALA A 18 6.75 -3.15 -3.86
N GLN A 19 7.93 -3.26 -4.48
CA GLN A 19 8.12 -2.98 -5.91
C GLN A 19 7.22 -3.84 -6.81
N SER A 20 6.89 -5.07 -6.40
CA SER A 20 5.98 -5.95 -7.16
C SER A 20 4.52 -5.47 -7.18
N TRP A 21 4.19 -4.49 -6.33
CA TRP A 21 2.86 -3.92 -6.19
C TRP A 21 2.73 -2.52 -6.80
N LEU A 22 3.72 -2.04 -7.56
CA LEU A 22 3.63 -0.78 -8.30
C LEU A 22 2.35 -0.74 -9.16
N GLY A 23 1.66 0.39 -9.13
CA GLY A 23 0.38 0.63 -9.79
C GLY A 23 -0.84 0.03 -9.09
N ARG A 24 -0.68 -0.74 -8.00
CA ARG A 24 -1.79 -1.31 -7.22
C ARG A 24 -2.29 -0.33 -6.17
N GLN A 25 -3.54 -0.55 -5.76
CA GLN A 25 -4.13 0.12 -4.62
C GLN A 25 -3.54 -0.47 -3.33
N VAL A 26 -2.98 0.39 -2.48
CA VAL A 26 -2.32 0.05 -1.21
C VAL A 26 -2.90 0.88 -0.07
N ARG A 27 -2.71 0.40 1.15
CA ARG A 27 -2.97 1.13 2.38
C ARG A 27 -1.74 1.04 3.26
N VAL A 28 -1.28 2.20 3.71
CA VAL A 28 -0.11 2.33 4.57
C VAL A 28 -0.55 2.87 5.92
N THR A 29 -0.33 2.11 6.99
CA THR A 29 -0.50 2.61 8.36
C THR A 29 0.84 3.10 8.88
N LEU A 30 0.84 4.30 9.45
CA LEU A 30 2.03 4.95 9.98
C LEU A 30 2.12 4.80 11.49
N SER A 31 3.31 5.01 12.04
CA SER A 31 3.60 4.92 13.48
C SER A 31 2.85 5.94 14.34
N ASN A 32 2.35 7.02 13.74
CA ASN A 32 1.48 7.99 14.40
C ASN A 32 -0.02 7.62 14.33
N GLY A 33 -0.36 6.45 13.77
CA GLY A 33 -1.73 5.98 13.60
C GLY A 33 -2.45 6.46 12.33
N ASN A 34 -1.84 7.36 11.54
CA ASN A 34 -2.45 7.82 10.30
C ASN A 34 -2.44 6.72 9.23
N GLN A 35 -3.46 6.72 8.38
CA GLN A 35 -3.57 5.80 7.25
C GLN A 35 -3.54 6.53 5.90
N VAL A 36 -2.65 6.06 5.03
CA VAL A 36 -2.52 6.54 3.66
C VAL A 36 -2.90 5.44 2.67
N GLU A 37 -4.15 5.48 2.19
CA GLU A 37 -4.61 4.70 1.05
C GLU A 37 -4.35 5.38 -0.30
N GLY A 38 -4.05 4.62 -1.36
CA GLY A 38 -3.90 5.17 -2.71
C GLY A 38 -3.16 4.21 -3.62
N ARG A 39 -2.74 4.68 -4.80
CA ARG A 39 -1.97 3.88 -5.74
C ARG A 39 -0.49 3.97 -5.40
N LEU A 40 0.20 2.85 -5.28
CA LEU A 40 1.66 2.85 -5.15
C LEU A 40 2.28 3.25 -6.49
N VAL A 41 3.03 4.35 -6.53
CA VAL A 41 3.62 4.88 -7.78
C VAL A 41 5.14 4.83 -7.81
N SER A 42 5.80 4.80 -6.66
CA SER A 42 7.25 4.65 -6.55
C SER A 42 7.63 3.91 -5.26
N VAL A 43 8.73 3.17 -5.31
CA VAL A 43 9.35 2.51 -4.15
C VAL A 43 10.86 2.73 -4.26
N GLY A 44 11.41 3.51 -3.34
CA GLY A 44 12.85 3.71 -3.18
C GLY A 44 13.38 3.03 -1.92
N GLU A 45 14.65 3.28 -1.61
CA GLU A 45 15.31 2.69 -0.44
C GLU A 45 14.85 3.30 0.89
N ARG A 46 14.42 4.57 0.87
CA ARG A 46 14.11 5.34 2.09
C ARG A 46 12.63 5.71 2.20
N GLU A 47 11.96 5.80 1.06
CA GLU A 47 10.58 6.24 0.95
C GLU A 47 9.85 5.52 -0.18
N LEU A 48 8.53 5.50 -0.07
CA LEU A 48 7.63 5.11 -1.14
C LEU A 48 6.67 6.25 -1.43
N GLU A 49 6.08 6.25 -2.61
CA GLU A 49 5.10 7.26 -3.00
C GLU A 49 3.73 6.61 -3.22
N VAL A 50 2.73 7.15 -2.54
CA VAL A 50 1.33 6.77 -2.72
C VAL A 50 0.58 7.94 -3.34
N SER A 51 -0.02 7.73 -4.51
CA SER A 51 -0.83 8.74 -5.17
C SER A 51 -2.31 8.60 -4.89
N ARG A 52 -2.99 9.72 -4.69
CA ARG A 52 -4.45 9.81 -4.55
C ARG A 52 -5.01 10.74 -5.62
N THR A 53 -6.09 10.28 -6.24
CA THR A 53 -6.93 11.17 -7.06
C THR A 53 -7.80 12.01 -6.13
N VAL A 54 -7.67 13.33 -6.20
CA VAL A 54 -8.49 14.29 -5.46
C VAL A 54 -9.06 15.33 -6.43
N ALA A 55 -10.34 15.68 -6.30
CA ALA A 55 -11.10 16.68 -7.05
C ALA A 55 -10.38 17.43 -8.21
N GLY A 56 -9.99 16.72 -9.28
CA GLY A 56 -9.39 17.28 -10.49
C GLY A 56 -7.88 17.07 -10.69
N GLY A 57 -7.17 16.36 -9.80
CA GLY A 57 -5.74 16.09 -9.93
C GLY A 57 -5.25 14.85 -9.17
N GLU A 58 -3.98 14.55 -9.35
CA GLU A 58 -3.27 13.47 -8.65
C GLU A 58 -2.28 14.08 -7.65
N VAL A 59 -2.40 13.69 -6.38
CA VAL A 59 -1.48 14.11 -5.32
C VAL A 59 -0.66 12.90 -4.88
N ALA A 60 0.65 12.98 -5.07
CA ALA A 60 1.60 11.97 -4.57
C ALA A 60 2.06 12.34 -3.16
N TYR A 61 2.00 11.36 -2.26
CA TYR A 61 2.46 11.47 -0.88
C TYR A 61 3.73 10.64 -0.71
N PRO A 62 4.90 11.26 -0.52
CA PRO A 62 6.10 10.55 -0.12
C PRO A 62 5.96 10.10 1.34
N ILE A 63 6.25 8.83 1.59
CA ILE A 63 6.13 8.19 2.90
C ILE A 63 7.47 7.54 3.24
N LEU A 64 8.08 7.97 4.34
CA LEU A 64 9.29 7.34 4.86
C LEU A 64 9.01 5.90 5.29
N ILE A 65 9.77 4.94 4.76
CA ILE A 65 9.60 3.51 5.05
C ILE A 65 9.68 3.23 6.56
N ARG A 66 10.60 3.90 7.27
CA ARG A 66 10.75 3.78 8.74
C ARG A 66 9.52 4.21 9.55
N ALA A 67 8.62 4.99 8.95
CA ALA A 67 7.40 5.45 9.60
C ALA A 67 6.24 4.46 9.38
N ILE A 68 6.40 3.47 8.52
CA ILE A 68 5.35 2.49 8.18
C ILE A 68 5.35 1.39 9.22
N THR A 69 4.18 1.12 9.79
CA THR A 69 3.94 0.01 10.72
C THR A 69 3.17 -1.13 10.07
N GLN A 70 2.40 -0.84 9.00
CA GLN A 70 1.70 -1.85 8.22
C GLN A 70 1.56 -1.40 6.76
N PHE A 71 1.76 -2.35 5.86
CA PHE A 71 1.56 -2.19 4.42
C PHE A 71 0.56 -3.24 3.95
N ASP A 72 -0.61 -2.80 3.49
CA ASP A 72 -1.63 -3.67 2.93
C ASP A 72 -1.80 -3.39 1.44
N VAL A 73 -2.12 -4.44 0.68
CA VAL A 73 -2.44 -4.35 -0.74
C VAL A 73 -3.88 -4.79 -0.96
N TRP A 74 -4.63 -4.00 -1.74
CA TRP A 74 -5.95 -4.41 -2.19
C TRP A 74 -5.80 -5.48 -3.26
N ARG A 75 -6.13 -6.72 -2.92
CA ARG A 75 -6.03 -7.86 -3.84
C ARG A 75 -7.13 -8.87 -3.56
N ARG A 76 -7.34 -9.78 -4.51
CA ARG A 76 -8.11 -11.01 -4.22
C ARG A 76 -7.25 -11.94 -3.38
N GLY A 77 -7.84 -12.53 -2.34
CA GLY A 77 -7.19 -13.58 -1.58
C GLY A 77 -6.81 -14.75 -2.48
N ARG A 78 -5.62 -15.30 -2.27
CA ARG A 78 -5.14 -16.47 -2.99
C ARG A 78 -5.74 -17.73 -2.38
N ALA A 79 -6.09 -18.70 -3.22
CA ALA A 79 -6.23 -20.07 -2.76
C ALA A 79 -4.80 -20.63 -2.68
N ASP A 80 -4.33 -20.94 -1.47
CA ASP A 80 -3.13 -21.76 -1.27
C ASP A 80 -3.29 -23.12 -1.97
#